data_AF-I1RDS2-F1
#
_entry.id   AF-I1RDS2-F1
#
_cell.length_a   1.000
_cell.length_b   1.000
_cell.length_c   1.000
_cell.angle_alpha   90.00
_cell.angle_beta   90.00
_cell.angle_gamma   90.00
#
_symmetry.space_group_name_H-M   'P 1'
#
loop_
_entity.id
_entity.type
_entity.pdbx_description
1 polymer ?
#
loop_
_entity_poly.entity_id
_entity_poly.type
_entity_poly.pdbx_seq_one_letter_code
_entity_poly.pdbx_strand_id
1 'polypeptide(L)'
;MVYLPPSIPGDSLTAYLVTDLTNDELTTIKSAFELGACSKFSPLLELKIVCAPEDYWGKSHQYIRAQENEAGREEAFAVIDEEAKERGAIWYIDRFADEDEVEEGQAESTDVVFKILIQTEALALAQVNYAIANSSIAEDLDNCAVDLPLTNDFDQPDLHDCGGFDWVEQQKHQDTWVTAEPGEYEESTDDERRDNYMPRPGKVARLNEDVAQSIGLVSSWAIPSQAETIEFDDGTKKEFPPGSVVLQQRYDPDFAWPEYQWPEGSL
;
A
#
# COMPACT_ATOMS: atom_id res chain seq x y z
N MET A 1 23.84 18.23 -1.96
CA MET A 1 23.35 17.06 -2.70
C MET A 1 22.09 16.61 -2.00
N VAL A 2 20.94 16.72 -2.68
CA VAL A 2 19.65 16.35 -2.09
C VAL A 2 19.69 14.88 -1.71
N TYR A 3 19.26 14.60 -0.49
CA TYR A 3 19.09 13.26 0.01
C TYR A 3 17.62 12.87 -0.07
N LEU A 4 17.34 11.95 -0.98
CA LEU A 4 16.11 11.16 -1.00
C LEU A 4 16.41 9.84 -0.26
N PRO A 5 15.70 9.53 0.83
CA PRO A 5 15.83 8.24 1.49
C PRO A 5 15.60 7.09 0.51
N PRO A 6 16.30 5.95 0.67
CA PRO A 6 16.00 4.77 -0.14
C PRO A 6 14.55 4.36 0.09
N SER A 7 13.91 3.88 -0.97
CA SER A 7 12.60 3.26 -0.87
C SER A 7 12.75 1.98 -0.05
N ILE A 8 12.10 1.94 1.12
CA ILE A 8 11.99 0.73 1.93
C ILE A 8 10.57 0.24 1.72
N PRO A 9 10.39 -0.95 1.12
CA PRO A 9 9.05 -1.51 0.93
C PRO A 9 8.33 -1.64 2.27
N GLY A 10 7.00 -1.52 2.25
CA GLY A 10 6.16 -1.86 3.39
C GLY A 10 6.18 -3.36 3.73
N ASP A 11 5.13 -3.81 4.43
CA ASP A 11 4.98 -5.22 4.77
C ASP A 11 4.94 -6.12 3.51
N SER A 12 5.24 -7.40 3.69
CA SER A 12 5.19 -8.40 2.61
C SER A 12 4.01 -9.34 2.83
N LEU A 13 3.02 -9.29 1.93
CA LEU A 13 1.83 -10.12 1.97
C LEU A 13 2.03 -11.36 1.09
N THR A 14 1.83 -12.56 1.65
CA THR A 14 1.85 -13.79 0.86
C THR A 14 0.52 -13.94 0.11
N ALA A 15 0.59 -14.24 -1.19
CA ALA A 15 -0.57 -14.53 -2.03
C ALA A 15 -0.50 -15.96 -2.53
N TYR A 16 -1.45 -16.80 -2.11
CA TYR A 16 -1.58 -18.18 -2.54
C TYR A 16 -2.32 -18.27 -3.86
N LEU A 17 -1.63 -18.76 -4.89
CA LEU A 17 -2.23 -19.08 -6.17
C LEU A 17 -2.90 -20.47 -6.10
N VAL A 18 -4.23 -20.49 -6.12
CA VAL A 18 -5.07 -21.71 -6.02
C VAL A 18 -5.81 -22.04 -7.33
N THR A 19 -5.45 -21.35 -8.41
CA THR A 19 -5.93 -21.59 -9.76
C THR A 19 -4.77 -21.56 -10.77
N ASP A 20 -4.96 -22.20 -11.92
CA ASP A 20 -4.03 -22.08 -13.05
C ASP A 20 -4.16 -20.71 -13.71
N LEU A 21 -3.05 -19.98 -13.81
CA LEU A 21 -2.96 -18.76 -14.61
C LEU A 21 -2.02 -18.97 -15.79
N THR A 22 -2.39 -18.42 -16.94
CA THR A 22 -1.46 -18.18 -18.04
C THR A 22 -0.46 -17.09 -17.65
N ASN A 23 0.68 -17.05 -18.35
CA ASN A 23 1.68 -15.99 -18.12
C ASN A 23 1.11 -14.59 -18.34
N ASP A 24 0.17 -14.43 -19.29
CA ASP A 24 -0.43 -13.14 -19.60
C ASP A 24 -1.39 -12.68 -18.47
N GLU A 25 -2.16 -13.61 -17.90
CA GLU A 25 -3.03 -13.34 -16.74
C GLU A 25 -2.19 -12.99 -15.51
N LEU A 26 -1.13 -13.76 -15.22
CA LEU A 26 -0.22 -13.45 -14.13
C LEU A 26 0.46 -12.08 -14.32
N THR A 27 0.90 -11.76 -15.54
CA THR A 27 1.50 -10.46 -15.85
C THR A 27 0.50 -9.32 -15.64
N THR A 28 -0.77 -9.54 -15.97
CA THR A 28 -1.85 -8.56 -15.79
C THR A 28 -2.09 -8.27 -14.31
N ILE A 29 -2.20 -9.32 -13.48
CA ILE A 29 -2.36 -9.21 -12.03
C ILE A 29 -1.15 -8.48 -11.42
N LYS A 30 0.07 -8.86 -11.81
CA LYS A 30 1.30 -8.21 -11.33
C LYS A 30 1.33 -6.72 -11.69
N SER A 31 0.99 -6.38 -12.94
CA SER A 31 0.99 -4.99 -13.41
C SER A 31 -0.05 -4.14 -12.68
N ALA A 32 -1.23 -4.71 -12.42
CA ALA A 32 -2.28 -4.06 -11.64
C ALA A 32 -1.81 -3.80 -10.19
N PHE A 33 -1.24 -4.82 -9.54
CA PHE A 33 -0.71 -4.68 -8.18
C PHE A 33 0.40 -3.61 -8.13
N GLU A 34 1.36 -3.66 -9.07
CA GLU A 34 2.46 -2.69 -9.13
C GLU A 34 1.98 -1.24 -9.27
N LEU A 35 0.92 -1.03 -10.07
CA LEU A 35 0.30 0.27 -10.26
C LEU A 35 -0.26 0.81 -8.94
N GLY A 36 -1.13 0.04 -8.30
CA GLY A 36 -1.79 0.45 -7.07
C GLY A 36 -0.86 0.57 -5.86
N ALA A 37 0.09 -0.36 -5.73
CA ALA A 37 1.07 -0.37 -4.66
C ALA A 37 2.18 0.67 -4.83
N CYS A 38 2.21 1.42 -5.93
CA CYS A 38 3.27 2.42 -6.24
C CYS A 38 4.69 1.80 -6.25
N SER A 39 4.80 0.58 -6.76
CA SER A 39 5.97 -0.31 -6.56
C SER A 39 7.29 0.20 -7.15
N LYS A 40 7.27 1.17 -8.07
CA LYS A 40 8.48 1.68 -8.74
C LYS A 40 9.31 2.64 -7.89
N PHE A 41 8.69 3.34 -6.93
CA PHE A 41 9.33 4.43 -6.21
C PHE A 41 9.05 4.42 -4.71
N SER A 42 7.87 3.98 -4.27
CA SER A 42 7.49 3.93 -2.86
C SER A 42 6.45 2.84 -2.63
N PRO A 43 6.86 1.56 -2.65
CA PRO A 43 5.94 0.45 -2.47
C PRO A 43 5.21 0.53 -1.12
N LEU A 44 3.88 0.63 -1.16
CA LEU A 44 3.04 0.60 0.04
C LEU A 44 3.03 -0.80 0.69
N LEU A 45 3.11 -1.83 -0.15
CA LEU A 45 3.06 -3.23 0.22
C LEU A 45 3.87 -4.02 -0.81
N GLU A 46 4.57 -5.07 -0.38
CA GLU A 46 5.06 -6.12 -1.28
C GLU A 46 4.07 -7.27 -1.35
N LEU A 47 3.88 -7.83 -2.55
CA LEU A 47 3.10 -9.04 -2.75
C LEU A 47 4.03 -10.18 -3.16
N LYS A 48 3.99 -11.29 -2.43
CA LYS A 48 4.73 -12.51 -2.76
C LYS A 48 3.76 -13.57 -3.26
N ILE A 49 3.69 -13.74 -4.58
CA ILE A 49 2.80 -14.72 -5.20
C ILE A 49 3.47 -16.09 -5.20
N VAL A 50 2.87 -17.08 -4.56
CA VAL A 50 3.41 -18.44 -4.48
C VAL A 50 2.39 -19.45 -4.94
N CYS A 51 2.85 -20.57 -5.52
CA CYS A 51 1.99 -21.73 -5.71
C CYS A 51 1.46 -22.18 -4.35
N ALA A 52 0.14 -22.27 -4.22
CA ALA A 52 -0.45 -22.83 -3.03
C ALA A 52 -0.10 -24.33 -2.89
N PRO A 53 -0.02 -24.85 -1.66
CA PRO A 53 -0.05 -26.29 -1.40
C PRO A 53 -1.17 -26.98 -2.19
N GLU A 54 -0.92 -28.18 -2.73
CA GLU A 54 -1.91 -28.91 -3.55
C GLU A 54 -3.23 -29.14 -2.81
N ASP A 55 -3.19 -29.26 -1.48
CA ASP A 55 -4.39 -29.51 -0.69
C ASP A 55 -5.29 -28.27 -0.53
N TYR A 56 -4.82 -27.07 -0.90
CA TYR A 56 -5.60 -25.82 -0.89
C TYR A 56 -6.50 -25.71 -2.13
N TRP A 57 -6.21 -26.46 -3.19
CA TRP A 57 -6.94 -26.38 -4.45
C TRP A 57 -8.39 -26.82 -4.31
N GLY A 58 -9.32 -25.95 -4.74
CA GLY A 58 -10.76 -26.17 -4.62
C GLY A 58 -11.27 -26.19 -3.17
N LYS A 59 -10.49 -25.68 -2.21
CA LYS A 59 -10.90 -25.53 -0.82
C LYS A 59 -11.47 -24.15 -0.56
N SER A 60 -12.26 -24.06 0.50
CA SER A 60 -12.80 -22.79 0.94
C SER A 60 -11.74 -21.95 1.67
N HIS A 61 -11.92 -20.63 1.69
CA HIS A 61 -10.99 -19.73 2.39
C HIS A 61 -10.89 -20.03 3.89
N GLN A 62 -11.96 -20.57 4.50
CA GLN A 62 -11.92 -21.04 5.88
C GLN A 62 -10.94 -22.19 6.09
N TYR A 63 -10.95 -23.17 5.19
CA TYR A 63 -10.03 -24.28 5.25
C TYR A 63 -8.59 -23.79 5.15
N ILE A 64 -8.32 -22.89 4.19
CA ILE A 64 -6.98 -22.34 3.97
C ILE A 64 -6.52 -21.57 5.22
N ARG A 65 -7.35 -20.66 5.76
CA ARG A 65 -7.05 -19.92 7.00
C ARG A 65 -6.80 -20.84 8.20
N ALA A 66 -7.57 -21.91 8.34
CA ALA A 66 -7.37 -22.91 9.39
C ALA A 66 -6.03 -23.63 9.25
N GLN A 67 -5.64 -24.04 8.03
CA GLN A 67 -4.35 -24.70 7.78
C GLN A 67 -3.16 -23.76 8.03
N GLU A 68 -3.28 -22.48 7.67
CA GLU A 68 -2.26 -21.48 8.00
C GLU A 68 -2.11 -21.31 9.52
N ASN A 69 -3.23 -21.22 10.26
CA ASN A 69 -3.23 -21.14 11.73
C ASN A 69 -2.63 -22.39 12.38
N GLU A 70 -3.00 -23.59 11.90
CA GLU A 70 -2.42 -24.86 12.39
C GLU A 70 -0.90 -24.93 12.17
N ALA A 71 -0.42 -24.28 11.12
CA ALA A 71 1.00 -24.17 10.82
C ALA A 71 1.70 -22.98 11.52
N GLY A 72 0.99 -22.26 12.40
CA GLY A 72 1.50 -21.14 13.20
C GLY A 72 1.75 -19.85 12.41
N ARG A 73 1.16 -19.72 11.22
CA ARG A 73 1.14 -18.48 10.43
C ARG A 73 -0.19 -17.81 10.71
N GLU A 74 -0.19 -16.77 11.52
CA GLU A 74 -1.42 -16.07 11.95
C GLU A 74 -1.62 -14.75 11.20
N GLU A 75 -0.63 -14.29 10.44
CA GLU A 75 -0.73 -13.08 9.64
C GLU A 75 -1.77 -13.22 8.52
N ALA A 76 -2.35 -12.10 8.09
CA ALA A 76 -3.22 -12.04 6.92
C ALA A 76 -2.48 -12.49 5.66
N PHE A 77 -3.21 -13.01 4.68
CA PHE A 77 -2.69 -13.43 3.39
C PHE A 77 -3.72 -13.17 2.29
N ALA A 78 -3.30 -13.30 1.04
CA ALA A 78 -4.18 -13.18 -0.11
C ALA A 78 -4.39 -14.54 -0.81
N VAL A 79 -5.51 -14.71 -1.50
CA VAL A 79 -5.81 -15.88 -2.33
C VAL A 79 -6.15 -15.41 -3.74
N ILE A 80 -5.39 -15.92 -4.71
CA ILE A 80 -5.62 -15.70 -6.14
C ILE A 80 -6.34 -16.93 -6.69
N ASP A 81 -7.63 -16.78 -6.95
CA ASP A 81 -8.53 -17.80 -7.49
C ASP A 81 -9.13 -17.36 -8.85
N GLU A 82 -10.25 -17.95 -9.27
CA GLU A 82 -10.90 -17.60 -10.54
C GLU A 82 -11.38 -16.14 -10.60
N GLU A 83 -11.65 -15.49 -9.47
CA GLU A 83 -12.09 -14.07 -9.44
C GLU A 83 -10.99 -13.16 -10.00
N ALA A 84 -9.72 -13.57 -9.90
CA ALA A 84 -8.60 -12.84 -10.49
C ALA A 84 -8.67 -12.81 -12.02
N LYS A 85 -9.20 -13.86 -12.65
CA LYS A 85 -9.39 -13.93 -14.10
C LYS A 85 -10.67 -13.24 -14.54
N GLU A 86 -11.75 -13.44 -13.77
CA GLU A 86 -13.09 -13.00 -14.16
C GLU A 86 -13.31 -11.51 -13.88
N ARG A 87 -12.75 -11.00 -12.78
CA ARG A 87 -13.00 -9.65 -12.27
C ARG A 87 -11.72 -8.86 -11.96
N GLY A 88 -10.54 -9.46 -12.12
CA GLY A 88 -9.28 -8.79 -11.79
C GLY A 88 -9.10 -8.54 -10.30
N ALA A 89 -9.67 -9.39 -9.45
CA ALA A 89 -9.72 -9.21 -8.01
C ALA A 89 -9.06 -10.36 -7.25
N ILE A 90 -8.58 -10.06 -6.04
CA ILE A 90 -7.89 -11.01 -5.17
C ILE A 90 -8.58 -10.98 -3.81
N TRP A 91 -8.77 -12.16 -3.22
CA TRP A 91 -9.30 -12.24 -1.87
C TRP A 91 -8.21 -11.89 -0.85
N TYR A 92 -8.48 -10.91 0.01
CA TYR A 92 -7.73 -10.69 1.23
C TYR A 92 -8.38 -11.50 2.36
N ILE A 93 -7.58 -12.31 3.05
CA ILE A 93 -8.01 -13.20 4.13
C ILE A 93 -7.29 -12.79 5.41
N ASP A 94 -8.04 -12.32 6.40
CA ASP A 94 -7.47 -11.85 7.66
C ASP A 94 -7.50 -12.95 8.72
N ARG A 95 -8.62 -13.03 9.47
CA ARG A 95 -8.75 -13.93 10.63
C ARG A 95 -10.15 -14.50 10.74
N PHE A 96 -10.28 -15.47 11.65
CA PHE A 96 -11.59 -15.90 12.14
C PHE A 96 -12.20 -14.80 13.04
N ALA A 97 -13.53 -14.75 13.06
CA ALA A 97 -14.29 -13.86 13.91
C ALA A 97 -14.03 -14.16 15.39
N ASP A 98 -14.02 -13.13 16.22
CA ASP A 98 -13.96 -13.25 17.67
C ASP A 98 -15.35 -13.19 18.35
N GLU A 99 -15.39 -13.33 19.67
CA GLU A 99 -16.64 -13.33 20.43
C GLU A 99 -17.36 -11.97 20.36
N ASP A 100 -16.60 -10.86 20.34
CA ASP A 100 -17.16 -9.51 20.30
C ASP A 100 -17.87 -9.27 18.95
N GLU A 101 -17.26 -9.68 17.84
CA GLU A 101 -17.84 -9.57 16.49
C GLU A 101 -19.12 -10.40 16.32
N VAL A 102 -19.24 -11.53 17.04
CA VAL A 102 -20.48 -12.32 17.06
C VAL A 102 -21.54 -11.64 17.92
N GLU A 103 -21.17 -11.11 19.08
CA GLU A 103 -22.10 -10.40 19.98
C GLU A 103 -22.64 -9.11 19.35
N GLU A 104 -21.83 -8.41 18.56
CA GLU A 104 -22.20 -7.21 17.80
C GLU A 104 -23.00 -7.51 16.52
N GLY A 105 -23.13 -8.79 16.15
CA GLY A 105 -23.85 -9.20 14.94
C GLY A 105 -23.10 -8.93 13.64
N GLN A 106 -21.77 -8.80 13.70
CA GLN A 106 -20.91 -8.70 12.52
C GLN A 106 -20.69 -10.09 11.89
N ALA A 107 -20.58 -11.14 12.70
CA ALA A 107 -20.43 -12.52 12.24
C ALA A 107 -21.48 -13.45 12.87
N GLU A 108 -21.90 -14.49 12.14
CA GLU A 108 -22.87 -15.46 12.67
C GLU A 108 -22.28 -16.36 13.75
N SER A 109 -20.95 -16.56 13.73
CA SER A 109 -20.19 -17.39 14.67
C SER A 109 -18.69 -17.10 14.57
N THR A 110 -17.93 -17.59 15.55
CA THR A 110 -16.45 -17.52 15.56
C THR A 110 -15.79 -18.37 14.47
N ASP A 111 -16.54 -19.22 13.78
CA ASP A 111 -16.04 -20.03 12.66
C ASP A 111 -16.05 -19.24 11.34
N VAL A 112 -16.60 -18.02 11.33
CA VAL A 112 -16.62 -17.13 10.15
C VAL A 112 -15.25 -16.54 9.92
N VAL A 113 -14.75 -16.61 8.68
CA VAL A 113 -13.53 -15.90 8.29
C VAL A 113 -13.86 -14.54 7.72
N PHE A 114 -13.24 -13.51 8.30
CA PHE A 114 -13.20 -12.18 7.72
C PHE A 114 -12.29 -12.19 6.49
N LYS A 115 -12.94 -12.02 5.34
CA LYS A 115 -12.33 -11.98 4.02
C LYS A 115 -13.03 -10.92 3.19
N ILE A 116 -12.35 -10.38 2.21
CA ILE A 116 -12.93 -9.41 1.28
C ILE A 116 -12.29 -9.56 -0.09
N LEU A 117 -13.08 -9.47 -1.15
CA LEU A 117 -12.62 -9.51 -2.53
C LEU A 117 -12.27 -8.09 -2.97
N ILE A 118 -10.99 -7.86 -3.25
CA ILE A 118 -10.43 -6.54 -3.49
C ILE A 118 -9.93 -6.47 -4.94
N GLN A 119 -10.22 -5.37 -5.64
CA GLN A 119 -9.62 -5.11 -6.93
C GLN A 119 -8.10 -5.10 -6.81
N THR A 120 -7.37 -5.73 -7.73
CA THR A 120 -5.92 -5.99 -7.54
C THR A 120 -5.10 -4.73 -7.28
N GLU A 121 -5.41 -3.60 -7.93
CA GLU A 121 -4.72 -2.32 -7.66
C GLU A 121 -5.04 -1.75 -6.26
N ALA A 122 -6.20 -2.06 -5.70
CA ALA A 122 -6.64 -1.53 -4.41
C ALA A 122 -6.04 -2.27 -3.19
N LEU A 123 -5.50 -3.49 -3.39
CA LEU A 123 -5.06 -4.38 -2.33
C LEU A 123 -4.08 -3.75 -1.33
N ALA A 124 -3.06 -3.05 -1.84
CA ALA A 124 -2.02 -2.46 -0.99
C ALA A 124 -2.59 -1.36 -0.08
N LEU A 125 -3.48 -0.51 -0.60
CA LEU A 125 -4.08 0.57 0.18
C LEU A 125 -5.06 0.02 1.23
N ALA A 126 -5.88 -0.96 0.84
CA ALA A 126 -6.80 -1.63 1.75
C ALA A 126 -6.06 -2.29 2.92
N GLN A 127 -5.00 -3.05 2.64
CA GLN A 127 -4.20 -3.70 3.69
C GLN A 127 -3.60 -2.67 4.65
N VAL A 128 -3.02 -1.57 4.14
CA VAL A 128 -2.45 -0.53 5.00
C VAL A 128 -3.52 0.07 5.92
N ASN A 129 -4.72 0.34 5.39
CA ASN A 129 -5.83 0.86 6.18
C ASN A 129 -6.27 -0.11 7.28
N TYR A 130 -6.31 -1.41 7.00
CA TYR A 130 -6.63 -2.44 8.00
C TYR A 130 -5.53 -2.53 9.07
N ALA A 131 -4.25 -2.53 8.66
CA ALA A 131 -3.11 -2.65 9.57
C ALA A 131 -3.01 -1.50 10.60
N ILE A 132 -3.46 -0.29 10.23
CA ILE A 132 -3.47 0.87 11.13
C ILE A 132 -4.84 1.15 11.76
N ALA A 133 -5.82 0.25 11.57
CA ALA A 133 -7.20 0.41 12.02
C ALA A 133 -7.86 1.73 11.55
N ASN A 134 -7.54 2.16 10.32
CA ASN A 134 -8.21 3.30 9.66
C ASN A 134 -9.54 2.90 9.03
N SER A 135 -9.69 1.63 8.62
CA SER A 135 -10.96 1.00 8.25
C SER A 135 -10.97 -0.45 8.75
N SER A 136 -12.10 -1.14 8.56
CA SER A 136 -12.25 -2.56 8.89
C SER A 136 -12.87 -3.35 7.72
N ILE A 137 -12.62 -4.66 7.67
CA ILE A 137 -13.24 -5.55 6.68
C ILE A 137 -14.78 -5.50 6.79
N ALA A 138 -15.33 -5.47 8.00
CA ALA A 138 -16.78 -5.38 8.21
C ALA A 138 -17.39 -4.12 7.56
N GLU A 139 -16.77 -2.96 7.81
CA GLU A 139 -17.19 -1.67 7.23
C GLU A 139 -17.09 -1.68 5.69
N ASP A 140 -16.00 -2.23 5.16
CA ASP A 140 -15.81 -2.28 3.70
C ASP A 140 -16.72 -3.30 3.01
N LEU A 141 -17.08 -4.39 3.69
CA LEU A 141 -18.06 -5.36 3.19
C LEU A 141 -19.48 -4.77 3.12
N ASP A 142 -19.88 -3.93 4.08
CA ASP A 142 -21.14 -3.16 4.01
C ASP A 142 -21.16 -2.24 2.77
N ASN A 143 -20.04 -1.57 2.50
CA ASN A 143 -19.86 -0.77 1.29
C ASN A 143 -19.87 -1.61 -0.01
N CYS A 144 -19.63 -2.92 0.09
CA CYS A 144 -19.70 -3.89 -1.03
C CYS A 144 -21.05 -4.63 -1.12
N ALA A 145 -22.08 -4.13 -0.43
CA ALA A 145 -23.43 -4.69 -0.40
C ALA A 145 -23.51 -6.13 0.16
N VAL A 146 -22.65 -6.47 1.12
CA VAL A 146 -22.72 -7.73 1.87
C VAL A 146 -23.55 -7.54 3.14
N ASP A 147 -24.58 -8.36 3.29
CA ASP A 147 -25.45 -8.33 4.46
C ASP A 147 -24.75 -8.92 5.70
N LEU A 148 -24.95 -8.28 6.85
CA LEU A 148 -24.53 -8.79 8.17
C LEU A 148 -25.71 -9.50 8.88
N PRO A 149 -25.45 -10.51 9.74
CA PRO A 149 -24.14 -11.05 10.09
C PRO A 149 -23.50 -11.85 8.96
N LEU A 150 -22.17 -11.78 8.84
CA LEU A 150 -21.40 -12.54 7.85
C LEU A 150 -21.56 -14.04 8.08
N THR A 151 -21.71 -14.77 6.97
CA THR A 151 -21.61 -16.23 6.90
C THR A 151 -20.37 -16.61 6.11
N ASN A 152 -19.95 -17.87 6.17
CA ASN A 152 -18.76 -18.30 5.43
C ASN A 152 -18.91 -18.36 3.90
N ASP A 153 -20.16 -18.39 3.44
CA ASP A 153 -20.58 -18.52 2.05
C ASP A 153 -21.24 -17.25 1.50
N PHE A 154 -21.00 -16.09 2.14
CA PHE A 154 -21.50 -14.82 1.63
C PHE A 154 -21.03 -14.58 0.18
N ASP A 155 -21.90 -13.97 -0.60
CA ASP A 155 -21.58 -13.44 -1.92
C ASP A 155 -21.16 -11.97 -1.78
N GLN A 156 -20.17 -11.53 -2.56
CA GLN A 156 -19.72 -10.14 -2.58
C GLN A 156 -19.99 -9.53 -3.96
N PRO A 157 -21.17 -8.91 -4.15
CA PRO A 157 -21.59 -8.41 -5.45
C PRO A 157 -20.63 -7.38 -6.03
N ASP A 158 -20.18 -6.43 -5.19
CA ASP A 158 -19.31 -5.34 -5.58
C ASP A 158 -17.87 -5.61 -5.12
N LEU A 159 -16.89 -5.24 -5.96
CA LEU A 159 -15.47 -5.33 -5.57
C LEU A 159 -15.14 -4.19 -4.60
N HIS A 160 -14.29 -4.46 -3.62
CA HIS A 160 -13.66 -3.38 -2.88
C HIS A 160 -12.60 -2.71 -3.76
N ASP A 161 -12.80 -1.44 -4.09
CA ASP A 161 -11.94 -0.64 -4.97
C ASP A 161 -11.34 0.59 -4.28
N CYS A 162 -11.43 0.64 -2.94
CA CYS A 162 -11.07 1.79 -2.10
C CYS A 162 -11.75 3.11 -2.51
N GLY A 163 -12.96 3.07 -3.08
CA GLY A 163 -13.70 4.27 -3.50
C GLY A 163 -13.46 4.67 -4.95
N GLY A 164 -12.99 3.74 -5.78
CA GLY A 164 -12.90 3.88 -7.24
C GLY A 164 -11.83 4.86 -7.70
N PHE A 165 -10.65 4.85 -7.06
CA PHE A 165 -9.55 5.74 -7.43
C PHE A 165 -9.09 5.53 -8.88
N ASP A 166 -8.71 6.63 -9.54
CA ASP A 166 -7.83 6.56 -10.70
C ASP A 166 -6.41 6.31 -10.19
N TRP A 167 -5.98 5.05 -10.21
CA TRP A 167 -4.68 4.64 -9.69
C TRP A 167 -3.48 5.29 -10.42
N VAL A 168 -3.65 5.68 -11.69
CA VAL A 168 -2.62 6.42 -12.43
C VAL A 168 -2.50 7.85 -11.91
N GLU A 169 -3.63 8.52 -11.66
CA GLU A 169 -3.62 9.84 -11.04
C GLU A 169 -3.13 9.78 -9.58
N GLN A 170 -3.52 8.75 -8.84
CA GLN A 170 -3.16 8.59 -7.43
C GLN A 170 -1.64 8.49 -7.22
N GLN A 171 -0.90 7.90 -8.14
CA GLN A 171 0.57 7.87 -8.08
C GLN A 171 1.19 9.27 -8.06
N LYS A 172 0.56 10.27 -8.67
CA LYS A 172 1.06 11.67 -8.69
C LYS A 172 0.89 12.38 -7.35
N HIS A 173 0.11 11.80 -6.44
CA HIS A 173 -0.12 12.31 -5.10
C HIS A 173 0.75 11.62 -4.04
N GLN A 174 1.64 10.72 -4.45
CA GLN A 174 2.57 10.07 -3.54
C GLN A 174 3.67 11.04 -3.12
N ASP A 175 3.60 11.42 -1.84
CA ASP A 175 4.55 12.32 -1.22
C ASP A 175 5.78 11.55 -0.69
N THR A 176 6.91 12.24 -0.62
CA THR A 176 8.14 11.77 0.00
C THR A 176 8.85 12.90 0.72
N TRP A 177 9.68 12.56 1.69
CA TRP A 177 10.44 13.53 2.48
C TRP A 177 11.90 13.50 2.05
N VAL A 178 12.39 14.65 1.60
CA VAL A 178 13.78 14.83 1.16
C VAL A 178 14.51 15.82 2.05
N THR A 179 15.82 15.63 2.20
CA THR A 179 16.70 16.62 2.83
C THR A 179 17.48 17.37 1.77
N ALA A 180 17.29 18.69 1.69
CA ALA A 180 17.97 19.59 0.77
C ALA A 180 19.04 20.40 1.49
N GLU A 181 20.24 20.48 0.90
CA GLU A 181 21.33 21.32 1.40
C GLU A 181 21.17 22.78 0.93
N PRO A 182 21.83 23.74 1.59
CA PRO A 182 21.85 25.12 1.12
C PRO A 182 22.27 25.24 -0.34
N GLY A 183 21.43 25.92 -1.14
CA GLY A 183 21.62 26.09 -2.58
C GLY A 183 20.80 25.14 -3.45
N GLU A 184 20.16 24.12 -2.87
CA GLU A 184 19.33 23.14 -3.59
C GLU A 184 17.84 23.44 -3.54
N TYR A 185 17.47 24.45 -2.75
CA TYR A 185 16.10 24.87 -2.53
C TYR A 185 16.01 26.39 -2.52
N GLU A 186 14.82 26.90 -2.79
CA GLU A 186 14.48 28.31 -2.63
C GLU A 186 13.42 28.50 -1.55
N GLU A 187 13.51 29.63 -0.83
CA GLU A 187 12.55 30.00 0.22
C GLU A 187 11.65 31.13 -0.26
N SER A 188 10.44 31.17 0.29
CA SER A 188 9.52 32.26 0.06
C SER A 188 8.74 32.62 1.31
N THR A 189 8.57 33.92 1.52
CA THR A 189 7.69 34.49 2.53
C THR A 189 6.40 35.05 1.94
N ASP A 190 6.17 34.82 0.64
CA ASP A 190 5.00 35.31 -0.11
C ASP A 190 3.70 34.77 0.47
N ASP A 191 2.72 35.65 0.61
CA ASP A 191 1.45 35.39 1.27
C ASP A 191 0.62 34.40 0.45
N GLU A 192 0.59 34.54 -0.88
CA GLU A 192 -0.16 33.64 -1.77
C GLU A 192 0.30 32.18 -1.65
N ARG A 193 1.60 31.97 -1.41
CA ARG A 193 2.17 30.63 -1.25
C ARG A 193 1.88 30.07 0.15
N ARG A 194 1.99 30.90 1.17
CA ARG A 194 1.81 30.52 2.59
C ARG A 194 0.35 30.30 2.97
N ASP A 195 -0.59 30.95 2.29
CA ASP A 195 -2.02 30.85 2.57
C ASP A 195 -2.63 29.49 2.17
N ASN A 196 -1.88 28.64 1.46
CA ASN A 196 -2.26 27.25 1.18
C ASN A 196 -2.06 26.29 2.37
N TYR A 197 -1.54 26.77 3.51
CA TYR A 197 -1.22 25.95 4.67
C TYR A 197 -1.93 26.44 5.93
N MET A 198 -2.29 25.50 6.80
CA MET A 198 -2.89 25.76 8.10
C MET A 198 -2.18 24.96 9.21
N PRO A 199 -1.63 25.60 10.25
CA PRO A 199 -1.53 27.06 10.44
C PRO A 199 -0.59 27.70 9.42
N ARG A 200 -0.82 28.99 9.12
CA ARG A 200 0.01 29.74 8.16
C ARG A 200 1.47 29.77 8.64
N PRO A 201 2.43 29.20 7.89
CA PRO A 201 3.82 29.14 8.31
C PRO A 201 4.50 30.51 8.16
N GLY A 202 5.67 30.68 8.78
CA GLY A 202 6.49 31.89 8.61
C GLY A 202 7.15 31.99 7.23
N LYS A 203 7.46 30.84 6.63
CA LYS A 203 8.03 30.69 5.28
C LYS A 203 7.64 29.34 4.69
N VAL A 204 7.77 29.23 3.39
CA VAL A 204 7.71 27.97 2.65
C VAL A 204 8.99 27.80 1.86
N ALA A 205 9.31 26.57 1.47
CA ALA A 205 10.45 26.26 0.64
C ALA A 205 10.08 25.20 -0.39
N ARG A 206 10.81 25.15 -1.50
CA ARG A 206 10.72 24.08 -2.50
C ARG A 206 12.10 23.76 -3.04
N LEU A 207 12.31 22.54 -3.53
CA LEU A 207 13.50 22.22 -4.30
C LEU A 207 13.59 23.10 -5.55
N ASN A 208 14.81 23.44 -5.97
CA ASN A 208 15.01 23.99 -7.30
C ASN A 208 14.50 22.98 -8.34
N GLU A 209 13.91 23.47 -9.43
CA GLU A 209 13.22 22.62 -10.42
C GLU A 209 14.16 21.62 -11.09
N ASP A 210 15.37 22.04 -11.44
CA ASP A 210 16.41 21.20 -12.02
C ASP A 210 16.90 20.13 -11.04
N VAL A 211 17.01 20.48 -9.76
CA VAL A 211 17.37 19.54 -8.70
C VAL A 211 16.28 18.48 -8.53
N ALA A 212 15.01 18.87 -8.40
CA ALA A 212 13.90 17.94 -8.24
C ALA A 212 13.78 16.97 -9.44
N GLN A 213 13.82 17.49 -10.67
CA GLN A 213 13.76 16.67 -11.89
C GLN A 213 14.91 15.67 -11.99
N SER A 214 16.11 16.04 -11.54
CA SER A 214 17.29 15.15 -11.61
C SER A 214 17.18 13.90 -10.73
N ILE A 215 16.28 13.91 -9.74
CA ILE A 215 16.04 12.81 -8.80
C ILE A 215 14.61 12.26 -8.88
N GLY A 216 13.87 12.59 -9.95
CA GLY A 216 12.53 12.06 -10.20
C GLY A 216 11.44 12.65 -9.31
N LEU A 217 11.59 13.89 -8.84
CA LEU A 217 10.58 14.55 -8.02
C LEU A 217 9.97 15.76 -8.72
N VAL A 218 8.72 16.04 -8.36
CA VAL A 218 8.02 17.27 -8.74
C VAL A 218 8.27 18.33 -7.67
N SER A 219 8.90 19.44 -8.07
CA SER A 219 9.14 20.58 -7.17
C SER A 219 7.83 21.20 -6.73
N SER A 220 7.59 21.22 -5.41
CA SER A 220 6.40 21.80 -4.79
C SER A 220 6.77 22.61 -3.56
N TRP A 221 6.01 23.66 -3.28
CA TRP A 221 6.13 24.39 -2.01
C TRP A 221 5.74 23.46 -0.87
N ALA A 222 6.48 23.55 0.22
CA ALA A 222 6.23 22.83 1.47
C ALA A 222 6.65 23.69 2.67
N ILE A 223 6.21 23.29 3.86
CA ILE A 223 6.69 23.89 5.11
C ILE A 223 8.05 23.25 5.43
N PRO A 224 9.16 24.00 5.41
CA PRO A 224 10.47 23.44 5.71
C PRO A 224 10.59 23.14 7.20
N SER A 225 11.10 21.94 7.52
CA SER A 225 11.62 21.62 8.85
C SER A 225 13.14 21.60 8.83
N GLN A 226 13.77 21.76 9.99
CA GLN A 226 15.22 21.68 10.10
C GLN A 226 15.67 20.23 9.91
N ALA A 227 16.73 20.02 9.11
CA ALA A 227 17.31 18.69 8.98
C ALA A 227 18.00 18.25 10.27
N GLU A 228 17.77 17.00 10.65
CA GLU A 228 18.41 16.33 11.79
C GLU A 228 19.31 15.21 11.31
N THR A 229 20.24 14.77 12.17
CA THR A 229 21.08 13.60 11.86
C THR A 229 20.22 12.36 11.80
N ILE A 230 20.36 11.58 10.75
CA ILE A 230 19.69 10.28 10.61
C ILE A 230 20.62 9.20 11.14
N GLU A 231 20.12 8.33 12.01
CA GLU A 231 20.80 7.14 12.48
C GLU A 231 20.14 5.91 11.86
N PHE A 232 20.94 5.07 11.21
CA PHE A 232 20.49 3.84 10.56
C PHE A 232 20.61 2.65 11.52
N ASP A 233 19.91 1.56 11.21
CA ASP A 233 19.88 0.34 12.04
C ASP A 233 21.26 -0.33 12.21
N ASP A 234 22.16 -0.12 11.26
CA ASP A 234 23.56 -0.58 11.34
C ASP A 234 24.44 0.30 12.24
N GLY A 235 23.86 1.33 12.87
CA GLY A 235 24.52 2.30 13.73
C GLY A 235 25.28 3.40 12.98
N THR A 236 25.24 3.41 11.64
CA THR A 236 25.83 4.50 10.86
C THR A 236 24.97 5.76 10.96
N LYS A 237 25.60 6.93 10.80
CA LYS A 237 24.93 8.23 10.90
C LYS A 237 25.12 9.05 9.64
N LYS A 238 24.07 9.69 9.19
CA LYS A 238 24.09 10.68 8.12
C LYS A 238 23.90 12.07 8.71
N GLU A 239 24.96 12.86 8.66
CA GLU A 239 24.95 14.27 9.05
C GLU A 239 24.67 15.15 7.83
N PHE A 240 24.04 16.30 8.06
CA PHE A 240 23.74 17.30 7.05
C PHE A 240 24.41 18.63 7.39
N PRO A 241 24.85 19.40 6.39
CA PRO A 241 25.47 20.69 6.64
C PRO A 241 24.50 21.68 7.32
N PRO A 242 25.02 22.66 8.08
CA PRO A 242 24.18 23.69 8.69
C PRO A 242 23.34 24.42 7.66
N GLY A 243 22.03 24.53 7.93
CA GLY A 243 21.07 25.17 7.03
C GLY A 243 20.34 24.21 6.11
N SER A 244 20.63 22.90 6.15
CA SER A 244 19.81 21.92 5.44
C SER A 244 18.37 21.87 5.98
N VAL A 245 17.44 21.63 5.08
CA VAL A 245 16.00 21.57 5.36
C VAL A 245 15.41 20.26 4.89
N VAL A 246 14.36 19.81 5.58
CA VAL A 246 13.53 18.70 5.12
C VAL A 246 12.28 19.26 4.45
N LEU A 247 11.96 18.73 3.27
CA LEU A 247 10.83 19.14 2.43
C LEU A 247 9.99 17.93 2.05
N GLN A 248 8.67 18.06 2.13
CA GLN A 248 7.75 17.12 1.50
C GLN A 248 7.67 17.45 0.00
N GLN A 249 7.96 16.50 -0.87
CA GLN A 249 7.89 16.63 -2.32
C GLN A 249 7.08 15.46 -2.89
N ARG A 250 6.75 15.49 -4.18
CA ARG A 250 6.01 14.40 -4.83
C ARG A 250 6.91 13.62 -5.77
N TYR A 251 6.68 12.31 -5.86
CA TYR A 251 7.28 11.52 -6.92
C TYR A 251 6.75 11.95 -8.29
N ASP A 252 7.62 11.95 -9.29
CA ASP A 252 7.26 12.03 -10.70
C ASP A 252 7.09 10.59 -11.24
N PRO A 253 5.86 10.11 -11.49
CA PRO A 253 5.66 8.75 -11.98
C PRO A 253 6.19 8.53 -13.40
N ASP A 254 6.41 9.61 -14.17
CA ASP A 254 6.95 9.55 -15.53
C ASP A 254 8.49 9.55 -15.55
N PHE A 255 9.14 9.73 -14.39
CA PHE A 255 10.59 9.58 -14.27
C PHE A 255 11.01 8.12 -14.54
N ALA A 256 12.22 7.95 -15.06
CA ALA A 256 12.78 6.65 -15.40
C ALA A 256 13.23 5.88 -14.14
N TRP A 257 12.28 5.55 -13.28
CA TRP A 257 12.50 4.73 -12.09
C TRP A 257 13.00 3.34 -12.46
N PRO A 258 13.83 2.72 -11.60
CA PRO A 258 14.17 1.31 -11.74
C PRO A 258 12.90 0.44 -11.83
N GLU A 259 12.98 -0.64 -12.60
CA GLU A 259 11.91 -1.64 -12.61
C GLU A 259 11.78 -2.28 -11.23
N TYR A 260 10.53 -2.45 -10.79
CA TYR A 260 10.23 -3.15 -9.54
C TYR A 260 10.73 -4.58 -9.61
N GLN A 261 11.36 -5.04 -8.52
CA GLN A 261 11.81 -6.40 -8.37
C GLN A 261 10.87 -7.12 -7.42
N TRP A 262 10.16 -8.12 -7.93
CA TRP A 262 9.28 -8.94 -7.10
C TRP A 262 10.05 -9.67 -6.00
N PRO A 263 9.43 -9.92 -4.83
CA PRO A 263 10.08 -10.62 -3.72
C PRO A 263 10.67 -11.97 -4.14
N GLU A 264 11.80 -12.35 -3.53
CA GLU A 264 12.47 -13.61 -3.84
C GLU A 264 11.52 -14.81 -3.66
N GLY A 265 11.45 -15.64 -4.69
CA GLY A 265 10.59 -16.83 -4.73
C GLY A 265 9.12 -16.53 -5.08
N SER A 266 8.78 -15.29 -5.43
CA SER A 266 7.51 -15.02 -6.11
C SER A 266 7.52 -15.65 -7.50
N LEU A 267 6.40 -16.23 -7.91
CA LEU A 267 6.06 -16.49 -9.31
C LEU A 267 6.11 -15.19 -10.09
#